data_AF-A0A535T4D3-F1
#
_entry.id   AF-A0A535T4D3-F1
#
_cell.length_a   1.000
_cell.length_b   1.000
_cell.length_c   1.000
_cell.angle_alpha   90.00
_cell.angle_beta   90.00
_cell.angle_gamma   90.00
#
_symmetry.space_group_name_H-M   'P 1'
#
loop_
_entity.id
_entity.type
_entity.pdbx_description
1 polymer ?
#
loop_
_entity_poly.entity_id
_entity_poly.type
_entity_poly.pdbx_seq_one_letter_code
_entity_poly.pdbx_strand_id
1 'polypeptide(L)'
;MTRLVDLSMPVHRDMLTFPQIQPPTMLMYESWTEFAERIGAAAHGAKWLTASYLYIAGDHVGTHCDAVKHIRGPEAPGPEGIPLEYCYSDGVVLDFRHKPFGSRLFVADIEGRAHDGHRCRHI
;
A
#
# COMPACT_ATOMS: atom_id res chain seq x y z
N MET A 1 14.08 0.50 22.66
CA MET A 1 12.68 0.12 22.40
C MET A 1 12.38 0.49 20.96
N THR A 2 11.90 -0.44 20.12
CA THR A 2 11.62 -0.18 18.70
C THR A 2 10.18 0.33 18.55
N ARG A 3 9.97 1.38 17.74
CA ARG A 3 8.65 1.91 17.41
C ARG A 3 8.28 1.51 15.99
N LEU A 4 7.10 0.91 15.80
CA LEU A 4 6.52 0.64 14.50
C LEU A 4 5.57 1.78 14.12
N VAL A 5 5.67 2.26 12.88
CA VAL A 5 4.82 3.33 12.33
C VAL A 5 4.19 2.80 11.05
N ASP A 6 2.86 2.89 10.97
CA ASP A 6 2.12 2.54 9.77
C ASP A 6 2.19 3.71 8.77
N LEU A 7 2.68 3.43 7.56
CA LEU A 7 2.75 4.39 6.45
C LEU A 7 1.70 4.09 5.36
N SER A 8 0.81 3.12 5.60
CA SER A 8 -0.25 2.75 4.68
C SER A 8 -1.46 3.67 4.81
N MET A 9 -2.18 3.87 3.71
CA MET A 9 -3.51 4.48 3.74
C MET A 9 -4.59 3.41 3.76
N PRO A 10 -5.73 3.64 4.45
CA PRO A 10 -6.85 2.72 4.42
C PRO A 10 -7.34 2.47 2.99
N VAL A 11 -7.58 1.21 2.66
CA VAL A 11 -8.19 0.81 1.39
C VAL A 11 -9.69 0.71 1.57
N HIS A 12 -10.45 1.51 0.82
CA HIS A 12 -11.91 1.50 0.84
C HIS A 12 -12.50 1.91 -0.51
N ARG A 13 -13.80 1.64 -0.72
CA ARG A 13 -14.47 1.85 -2.02
C ARG A 13 -14.45 3.31 -2.49
N ASP A 14 -14.48 4.22 -1.53
CA ASP A 14 -14.53 5.66 -1.77
C ASP A 14 -13.14 6.32 -1.69
N MET A 15 -12.06 5.53 -1.70
CA MET A 15 -10.72 6.08 -1.62
C MET A 15 -10.37 6.84 -2.89
N LEU A 16 -9.56 7.89 -2.74
CA LEU A 16 -9.01 8.59 -3.90
C LEU A 16 -8.03 7.67 -4.63
N THR A 17 -8.26 7.51 -5.93
CA THR A 17 -7.30 6.91 -6.86
C THR A 17 -6.73 7.98 -7.79
N PHE A 18 -5.57 7.70 -8.38
CA PHE A 18 -5.05 8.55 -9.44
C PHE A 18 -6.08 8.66 -10.58
N PRO A 19 -6.24 9.84 -11.23
CA PRO A 19 -7.21 10.00 -12.30
C PRO A 19 -7.13 8.86 -13.32
N GLN A 20 -8.28 8.28 -13.68
CA GLN A 20 -8.43 7.17 -14.63
C GLN A 20 -8.01 5.77 -14.12
N ILE A 21 -7.46 5.66 -12.91
CA ILE A 21 -7.28 4.36 -12.24
C ILE A 21 -8.60 3.96 -11.59
N GLN A 22 -9.07 2.74 -11.88
CA GLN A 22 -10.32 2.23 -11.34
C GLN A 22 -10.24 2.07 -9.82
N PRO A 23 -11.25 2.53 -9.05
CA PRO A 23 -11.30 2.30 -7.61
C PRO A 23 -11.45 0.82 -7.29
N PRO A 24 -11.06 0.39 -6.07
CA PRO A 24 -11.21 -1.01 -5.67
C PRO A 24 -12.70 -1.39 -5.58
N THR A 25 -13.04 -2.56 -6.11
CA THR A 25 -14.36 -3.15 -5.94
C THR A 25 -14.32 -4.09 -4.74
N MET A 26 -15.25 -3.87 -3.80
CA MET A 26 -15.40 -4.70 -2.61
C MET A 26 -16.85 -5.14 -2.47
N LEU A 27 -17.04 -6.46 -2.38
CA LEU A 27 -18.34 -7.07 -2.18
C LEU A 27 -18.26 -7.99 -0.96
N MET A 28 -19.18 -7.79 0.00
CA MET A 28 -19.43 -8.81 1.01
C MET A 28 -20.08 -10.00 0.32
N TYR A 29 -19.33 -11.09 0.15
CA TYR A 29 -19.84 -12.30 -0.47
C TYR A 29 -20.65 -13.12 0.54
N GLU A 30 -20.16 -13.16 1.77
CA GLU A 30 -20.85 -13.78 2.90
C GLU A 30 -20.43 -13.09 4.20
N SER A 31 -21.39 -12.54 4.92
CA SER A 31 -21.15 -11.90 6.22
C SER A 31 -20.89 -12.91 7.33
N TRP A 32 -20.36 -12.41 8.45
CA TRP A 32 -20.10 -13.21 9.65
C TRP A 32 -21.35 -13.95 10.14
N THR A 33 -22.52 -13.29 10.05
CA THR A 33 -23.81 -13.84 10.47
C THR A 33 -24.29 -14.90 9.48
N GLU A 34 -24.27 -14.59 8.18
CA GLU A 34 -24.70 -15.53 7.12
C GLU A 34 -23.87 -16.82 7.16
N PHE A 35 -22.55 -16.71 7.36
CA PHE A 35 -21.69 -17.89 7.52
C PHE A 35 -22.09 -18.72 8.73
N ALA A 36 -22.27 -18.08 9.89
CA ALA A 36 -22.61 -18.75 11.14
C ALA A 36 -23.98 -19.46 11.08
N GLU A 37 -24.95 -18.85 10.40
CA GLU A 37 -26.26 -19.43 10.13
C GLU A 37 -26.16 -20.60 9.14
N ARG A 38 -25.46 -20.40 8.01
CA ARG A 38 -25.31 -21.43 6.96
C ARG A 38 -24.67 -22.71 7.48
N ILE A 39 -23.68 -22.62 8.37
CA ILE A 39 -23.02 -23.80 8.95
C ILE A 39 -23.72 -24.35 10.19
N GLY A 40 -24.82 -23.73 10.65
CA GLY A 40 -25.58 -24.14 11.82
C GLY A 40 -24.97 -23.77 13.18
N ALA A 41 -23.83 -23.08 13.21
CA ALA A 41 -23.16 -22.70 14.45
C ALA A 41 -23.98 -21.70 15.29
N ALA A 42 -24.82 -20.90 14.64
CA ALA A 42 -25.75 -19.99 15.31
C ALA A 42 -26.70 -20.73 16.27
N ALA A 43 -27.14 -21.94 15.92
CA ALA A 43 -27.98 -22.78 16.79
C ALA A 43 -27.26 -23.25 18.06
N HIS A 44 -25.93 -23.23 18.05
CA HIS A 44 -25.06 -23.56 19.19
C HIS A 44 -24.52 -22.30 19.90
N GLY A 45 -25.08 -21.13 19.60
CA GLY A 45 -24.76 -19.86 20.27
C GLY A 45 -23.66 -19.02 19.61
N ALA A 46 -22.99 -19.52 18.57
CA ALA A 46 -21.99 -18.74 17.82
C ALA A 46 -22.67 -17.89 16.74
N LYS A 47 -22.93 -16.61 17.04
CA LYS A 47 -23.71 -15.70 16.17
C LYS A 47 -22.91 -15.00 15.06
N TRP A 48 -21.60 -15.19 15.03
CA TRP A 48 -20.69 -14.56 14.07
C TRP A 48 -19.46 -15.45 13.85
N LEU A 49 -19.10 -15.68 12.60
CA LEU A 49 -17.95 -16.50 12.23
C LEU A 49 -17.31 -15.93 10.96
N THR A 50 -16.49 -16.69 10.24
CA THR A 50 -15.68 -16.21 9.12
C THR A 50 -16.50 -15.51 8.03
N ALA A 51 -16.33 -14.20 7.87
CA ALA A 51 -16.84 -13.49 6.71
C ALA A 51 -15.94 -13.68 5.48
N SER A 52 -16.54 -13.64 4.30
CA SER A 52 -15.88 -13.72 3.01
C SER A 52 -16.16 -12.46 2.19
N TYR A 53 -15.10 -11.83 1.72
CA TYR A 53 -15.16 -10.69 0.80
C TYR A 53 -14.58 -11.06 -0.55
N LEU A 54 -15.20 -10.57 -1.62
CA LEU A 54 -14.53 -10.45 -2.92
C LEU A 54 -13.91 -9.07 -3.01
N TYR A 55 -12.60 -9.05 -3.25
CA TYR A 55 -11.80 -7.84 -3.39
C TYR A 55 -11.11 -7.85 -4.74
N ILE A 56 -11.38 -6.83 -5.56
CA ILE A 56 -10.74 -6.62 -6.85
C ILE A 56 -10.13 -5.22 -6.83
N ALA A 57 -8.82 -5.12 -7.02
CA ALA A 57 -8.11 -3.86 -7.09
C ALA A 57 -7.01 -3.91 -8.16
N GLY A 58 -6.73 -2.74 -8.74
CA GLY A 58 -5.54 -2.55 -9.57
C GLY A 58 -4.27 -2.50 -8.73
N ASP A 59 -3.14 -2.79 -9.35
CA ASP A 59 -1.79 -2.77 -8.76
C ASP A 59 -1.29 -1.35 -8.39
N HIS A 60 -1.96 -0.30 -8.90
CA HIS A 60 -1.71 1.11 -8.58
C HIS A 60 -2.71 1.73 -7.58
N VAL A 61 -3.52 0.90 -6.89
CA VAL A 61 -4.49 1.37 -5.89
C VAL A 61 -3.85 1.39 -4.50
N GLY A 62 -4.04 2.46 -3.74
CA GLY A 62 -3.56 2.49 -2.35
C GLY A 62 -2.10 2.89 -2.21
N THR A 63 -1.56 2.70 -1.01
CA THR A 63 -0.11 2.66 -0.79
C THR A 63 0.42 1.40 -1.49
N HIS A 64 1.22 1.56 -2.53
CA HIS A 64 1.68 0.46 -3.40
C HIS A 64 3.17 0.57 -3.75
N CYS A 65 3.68 -0.45 -4.44
CA CYS A 65 5.06 -0.53 -4.93
C CYS A 65 5.05 -0.82 -6.43
N ASP A 66 5.67 0.06 -7.22
CA ASP A 66 5.79 -0.12 -8.67
C ASP A 66 6.98 -1.01 -9.03
N ALA A 67 6.70 -2.14 -9.69
CA ALA A 67 7.74 -2.97 -10.28
C ALA A 67 8.33 -2.33 -11.54
N VAL A 68 9.54 -2.74 -11.94
CA VAL A 68 10.20 -2.24 -13.16
C VAL A 68 9.34 -2.47 -14.42
N LYS A 69 8.50 -3.52 -14.42
CA LYS A 69 7.47 -3.77 -15.45
C LYS A 69 6.57 -2.57 -15.74
N HIS A 70 6.24 -1.77 -14.72
CA HIS A 70 5.43 -0.56 -14.84
C HIS A 70 6.01 0.44 -15.86
N ILE A 71 7.34 0.53 -15.94
CA ILE A 71 8.05 1.49 -16.80
C ILE A 71 8.63 0.82 -18.06
N ARG A 72 9.14 -0.40 -17.94
CA ARG A 72 9.85 -1.09 -19.04
C ARG A 72 8.96 -1.98 -19.90
N GLY A 73 7.70 -2.19 -19.53
CA GLY A 73 6.75 -2.96 -20.31
C GLY A 73 6.78 -4.47 -20.02
N PRO A 74 6.02 -5.27 -20.80
CA PRO A 74 5.61 -6.63 -20.43
C PRO A 74 6.76 -7.63 -20.27
N GLU A 75 7.90 -7.39 -20.90
CA GLU A 75 9.09 -8.25 -20.85
C GLU A 75 9.94 -8.05 -19.59
N ALA A 76 9.70 -6.97 -18.83
CA ALA A 76 10.43 -6.73 -17.58
C ALA A 76 9.79 -7.47 -16.39
N PRO A 77 10.57 -7.77 -15.34
CA PRO A 77 10.07 -8.47 -14.15
C PRO A 77 8.94 -7.70 -13.46
N GLY A 78 7.86 -8.41 -13.13
CA GLY A 78 6.75 -7.90 -12.32
C GLY A 78 7.10 -7.84 -10.82
N PRO A 79 6.10 -7.60 -9.95
CA PRO A 79 6.29 -7.55 -8.49
C PRO A 79 6.96 -8.81 -7.92
N GLU A 80 6.72 -9.97 -8.53
CA GLU A 80 7.35 -11.24 -8.19
C GLU A 80 8.88 -11.26 -8.36
N GLY A 81 9.44 -10.30 -9.13
CA GLY A 81 10.87 -10.14 -9.34
C GLY A 81 11.56 -9.16 -8.39
N ILE A 82 10.83 -8.53 -7.45
CA ILE A 82 11.41 -7.59 -6.49
C ILE A 82 12.12 -8.37 -5.37
N PRO A 83 13.43 -8.17 -5.14
CA PRO A 83 14.13 -8.79 -4.02
C PRO A 83 13.60 -8.29 -2.67
N LEU A 84 13.34 -9.20 -1.73
CA LEU A 84 12.74 -8.87 -0.43
C LEU A 84 13.64 -7.98 0.44
N GLU A 85 14.97 -8.08 0.27
CA GLU A 85 15.95 -7.22 0.93
C GLU A 85 15.79 -5.74 0.57
N TYR A 86 15.15 -5.41 -0.56
CA TYR A 86 14.83 -4.03 -0.92
C TYR A 86 13.59 -3.52 -0.17
N CYS A 87 12.70 -4.41 0.26
CA CYS A 87 11.47 -4.07 0.97
C CYS A 87 11.65 -3.97 2.50
N TYR A 88 12.83 -4.32 3.02
CA TYR A 88 13.14 -4.22 4.45
C TYR A 88 14.56 -3.66 4.65
N SER A 89 14.67 -2.34 4.75
CA SER A 89 15.95 -1.64 4.85
C SER A 89 15.82 -0.29 5.60
N ASP A 90 16.94 0.40 5.79
CA ASP A 90 16.95 1.76 6.35
C ASP A 90 16.21 2.73 5.42
N GLY A 91 15.35 3.58 6.02
CA GLY A 91 14.65 4.65 5.32
C GLY A 91 15.12 6.03 5.76
N VAL A 92 15.00 7.01 4.87
CA VAL A 92 15.22 8.44 5.20
C VAL A 92 13.94 9.23 4.95
N VAL A 93 13.68 10.24 5.78
CA VAL A 93 12.55 11.16 5.60
C VAL A 93 13.09 12.52 5.18
N LEU A 94 12.72 12.96 3.98
CA LEU A 94 13.03 14.30 3.49
C LEU A 94 11.76 15.15 3.53
N ASP A 95 11.73 16.17 4.38
CA ASP A 95 10.55 17.01 4.59
C ASP A 95 10.53 18.23 3.65
N PHE A 96 9.62 18.20 2.68
CA PHE A 96 9.42 19.27 1.70
C PHE A 96 8.11 20.06 1.89
N ARG A 97 7.43 19.94 3.03
CA ARG A 97 6.12 20.60 3.27
C ARG A 97 6.14 22.13 3.16
N HIS A 98 7.33 22.73 3.19
CA HIS A 98 7.54 24.17 3.03
C HIS A 98 7.47 24.65 1.56
N LYS A 99 7.50 23.74 0.57
CA LYS A 99 7.40 24.10 -0.85
C LYS A 99 5.93 24.19 -1.31
N PRO A 100 5.59 25.11 -2.24
CA PRO A 100 4.26 25.17 -2.84
C PRO A 100 3.87 23.89 -3.57
N PHE A 101 2.58 23.59 -3.65
CA PHE A 101 2.05 22.49 -4.45
C PHE A 101 2.49 22.61 -5.93
N GLY A 102 2.87 21.49 -6.54
CA GLY A 102 3.37 21.46 -7.92
C GLY A 102 4.84 21.88 -8.09
N SER A 103 5.56 22.18 -7.00
CA SER A 103 6.99 22.47 -7.07
C SER A 103 7.79 21.24 -7.53
N ARG A 104 8.73 21.45 -8.45
CA ARG A 104 9.75 20.46 -8.79
C ARG A 104 10.80 20.40 -7.68
N LEU A 105 11.28 19.19 -7.37
CA LEU A 105 12.45 18.97 -6.52
C LEU A 105 13.70 18.87 -7.38
N PHE A 106 14.75 19.57 -6.98
CA PHE A 106 16.06 19.54 -7.62
C PHE A 106 17.10 18.90 -6.70
N VAL A 107 18.25 18.53 -7.26
CA VAL A 107 19.37 17.96 -6.48
C VAL A 107 19.76 18.88 -5.31
N ALA A 108 19.81 20.19 -5.53
CA ALA A 108 20.10 21.18 -4.48
C ALA A 108 19.05 21.22 -3.35
N ASP A 109 17.83 20.72 -3.57
CA ASP A 109 16.83 20.58 -2.50
C ASP A 109 17.11 19.38 -1.60
N ILE A 110 17.86 18.38 -2.09
CA ILE A 110 18.19 17.14 -1.40
C ILE A 110 19.54 17.27 -0.69
N GLU A 111 20.51 17.89 -1.36
CA GLU A 111 21.86 18.15 -0.84
C GLU A 111 21.78 18.94 0.48
N GLY A 112 22.36 18.38 1.54
CA GLY A 112 22.38 19.00 2.87
C GLY A 112 21.17 18.73 3.77
N ARG A 113 20.13 18.00 3.30
CA ARG A 113 18.94 17.66 4.10
C ARG A 113 18.94 16.26 4.73
N ALA A 114 19.98 15.47 4.51
CA ALA A 114 20.20 14.22 5.23
C ALA A 114 20.56 14.53 6.70
N HIS A 115 19.54 14.65 7.54
CA HIS A 115 19.72 14.75 9.00
C HIS A 115 19.89 13.35 9.59
N ASP A 116 20.93 13.23 10.43
CA ASP A 116 21.28 12.10 11.30
C ASP A 116 21.51 10.73 10.63
N GLY A 117 22.79 10.38 10.48
CA GLY A 117 23.26 8.98 10.39
C GLY A 117 23.22 8.31 9.02
N HIS A 118 22.29 8.68 8.14
CA HIS A 118 22.11 8.00 6.86
C HIS A 118 22.45 8.93 5.69
N ARG A 119 23.71 8.89 5.26
CA ARG A 119 24.13 9.54 4.00
C ARG A 119 23.46 8.81 2.84
N CYS A 120 22.73 9.54 1.99
CA CYS A 120 22.34 9.05 0.66
C CYS A 120 23.62 8.63 -0.07
N ARG A 121 23.88 7.33 -0.17
CA ARG A 121 24.99 6.81 -0.96
C ARG A 121 24.59 6.92 -2.43
N HIS A 122 25.45 7.53 -3.25
CA HIS A 122 25.35 7.39 -4.70
C HIS A 122 25.40 5.90 -5.02
N ILE A 123 24.35 5.40 -5.68
CA ILE A 123 24.33 4.08 -6.33
C ILE A 123 24.91 4.26 -7.74
#